data_AF-A0A077REM7-F1
#
_entry.id   AF-A0A077REM7-F1
#
_cell.length_a   1.000
_cell.length_b   1.000
_cell.length_c   1.000
_cell.angle_alpha   90.00
_cell.angle_beta   90.00
_cell.angle_gamma   90.00
#
_symmetry.space_group_name_H-M   'P 1'
#
loop_
_entity.id
_entity.type
_entity.pdbx_description
1 polymer ?
#
loop_
_entity_poly.entity_id
_entity_poly.type
_entity_poly.pdbx_seq_one_letter_code
_entity_poly.pdbx_strand_id
1 'polypeptide(L)'
;MIDSPASSTSALQTRLTTTFPQTASLLREDLQSLAADPSIPLPGQSPSEPSQASAYFEAFFHSLPKTQSLYSSHASLLRANEEKAARNLALQPDLEALRAETQALFDRAKALEAEWATKEAQLNELQKRFSPSALHFGLMQSASKLNDKSEALANAFVEGLEYPLDDSGTAVNALLDEQAFVKRYKELRKTYHKRRLVADRWAGGQVH
;
A
#
# COMPACT_ATOMS: atom_id res chain seq x y z
N MET A 1 10.40 0.36 -96.40
CA MET A 1 11.76 -0.18 -96.21
C MET A 1 12.72 0.99 -96.29
N ILE A 2 13.31 1.37 -95.16
CA ILE A 2 14.68 1.87 -94.98
C ILE A 2 14.90 1.81 -93.45
N ASP A 3 16.02 1.22 -93.08
CA ASP A 3 16.33 0.60 -91.79
C ASP A 3 16.57 1.57 -90.63
N SER A 4 16.22 1.11 -89.43
CA SER A 4 16.72 1.60 -88.14
C SER A 4 18.25 1.53 -88.07
N PRO A 5 18.86 2.35 -87.22
CA PRO A 5 19.62 1.75 -86.13
C PRO A 5 19.09 2.25 -84.79
N ALA A 6 18.49 1.34 -84.03
CA ALA A 6 18.33 1.52 -82.61
C ALA A 6 19.74 1.65 -82.02
N SER A 7 20.14 2.86 -81.65
CA SER A 7 21.26 3.06 -80.74
C SER A 7 20.82 2.54 -79.38
N SER A 8 20.96 1.24 -79.23
CA SER A 8 20.97 0.54 -77.96
C SER A 8 22.08 1.17 -77.12
N THR A 9 21.73 2.10 -76.23
CA THR A 9 22.57 2.44 -75.08
C THR A 9 22.68 1.16 -74.27
N SER A 10 23.70 0.35 -74.59
CA SER A 10 23.97 -0.90 -73.92
C SER A 10 24.25 -0.59 -72.45
N ALA A 11 23.24 -0.77 -71.60
CA ALA A 11 23.39 -0.67 -70.16
C ALA A 11 24.55 -1.57 -69.77
N LEU A 12 25.63 -0.98 -69.24
CA LEU A 12 26.78 -1.73 -68.75
C LEU A 12 26.31 -2.62 -67.60
N GLN A 13 25.93 -3.87 -67.89
CA GLN A 13 25.48 -4.84 -66.90
C GLN A 13 26.66 -5.28 -66.03
N THR A 14 26.93 -4.48 -65.01
CA THR A 14 27.92 -4.77 -63.98
C THR A 14 27.21 -5.19 -62.71
N ARG A 15 27.93 -5.87 -61.81
CA ARG A 15 27.40 -6.24 -60.48
C ARG A 15 26.92 -5.02 -59.68
N LEU A 16 27.50 -3.84 -59.97
CA LEU A 16 27.11 -2.56 -59.39
C LEU A 16 25.76 -2.08 -59.95
N THR A 17 25.56 -2.10 -61.26
CA THR A 17 24.27 -1.71 -61.88
C THR A 17 23.14 -2.70 -61.59
N THR A 18 23.45 -3.98 -61.31
CA THR A 18 22.44 -4.95 -60.88
C THR A 18 21.99 -4.76 -59.43
N THR A 19 22.89 -4.28 -58.56
CA THR A 19 22.59 -4.04 -57.13
C THR A 19 22.03 -2.64 -56.89
N PHE A 20 22.44 -1.67 -57.72
CA PHE A 20 21.98 -0.29 -57.69
C PHE A 20 21.51 0.12 -59.10
N PRO A 21 20.27 -0.23 -59.50
CA PRO A 21 19.76 0.04 -60.85
C PRO A 21 19.73 1.54 -61.18
N GLN A 22 19.68 2.41 -60.16
CA GLN A 22 19.76 3.86 -60.30
C GLN A 22 21.13 4.35 -60.77
N THR A 23 22.20 3.56 -60.60
CA THR A 23 23.52 3.89 -61.15
C THR A 23 23.63 3.58 -62.64
N ALA A 24 22.69 2.82 -63.21
CA ALA A 24 22.71 2.42 -64.62
C ALA A 24 22.32 3.55 -65.58
N SER A 25 21.64 4.59 -65.08
CA SER A 25 21.24 5.78 -65.84
C SER A 25 22.23 6.94 -65.75
N LEU A 26 23.30 6.79 -64.96
CA LEU A 26 24.30 7.85 -64.76
C LEU A 26 25.35 7.85 -65.87
N LEU A 27 25.83 9.05 -66.23
CA LEU A 27 26.93 9.20 -67.18
C LEU A 27 28.26 8.82 -66.54
N ARG A 28 29.26 8.52 -67.37
CA ARG A 28 30.60 8.13 -66.89
C ARG A 28 31.27 9.24 -66.06
N GLU A 29 31.02 10.49 -66.41
CA GLU A 29 31.52 11.67 -65.69
C GLU A 29 30.89 11.76 -64.29
N ASP A 30 29.59 11.46 -64.18
CA ASP A 30 28.87 11.43 -62.90
C ASP A 30 29.39 10.30 -61.99
N LEU A 31 29.65 9.11 -62.56
CA LEU A 31 30.24 7.99 -61.82
C LEU A 31 31.66 8.30 -61.35
N GLN A 32 32.44 9.05 -62.14
CA GLN A 32 33.78 9.51 -61.75
C GLN A 32 33.70 10.56 -60.63
N SER A 33 32.68 11.44 -60.65
CA SER A 33 32.43 12.40 -59.57
C SER A 33 31.99 11.72 -58.27
N LEU A 34 31.21 10.62 -58.34
CA LEU A 34 30.78 9.81 -57.19
C LEU A 34 31.91 8.93 -56.63
N ALA A 35 32.84 8.51 -57.47
CA ALA A 35 34.01 7.73 -57.07
C ALA A 35 35.19 8.59 -56.60
N ALA A 36 35.17 9.89 -56.87
CA ALA A 36 36.12 10.83 -56.33
C ALA A 36 35.93 10.88 -54.80
N ASP A 37 37.02 10.67 -54.06
CA ASP A 37 36.98 10.64 -52.61
C ASP A 37 36.53 12.02 -52.09
N PRO A 38 35.38 12.12 -51.39
CA PRO A 38 34.86 13.41 -50.91
C PRO A 38 35.79 14.07 -49.88
N SER A 39 36.78 13.34 -49.36
CA SER A 39 37.75 13.80 -48.36
C SER A 39 39.07 14.33 -48.95
N ILE A 40 39.31 14.21 -50.26
CA ILE A 40 40.56 14.64 -50.91
C ILE A 40 40.35 15.99 -51.62
N PRO A 41 40.93 17.10 -51.13
CA PRO A 41 40.85 18.38 -51.82
C PRO A 41 41.64 18.35 -53.13
N LEU A 42 41.03 18.79 -54.23
CA LEU A 42 41.73 19.01 -55.49
C LEU A 42 42.75 20.15 -55.34
N PRO A 43 43.91 20.09 -56.02
CA PRO A 43 44.92 21.15 -55.94
C PRO A 43 44.32 22.47 -56.47
N GLY A 44 44.15 23.45 -55.57
CA GLY A 44 43.56 24.76 -55.86
C GLY A 44 42.19 25.04 -55.22
N GLN A 45 41.59 24.09 -54.47
CA GLN A 45 40.33 24.32 -53.75
C GLN A 45 40.55 24.78 -52.30
N SER A 46 39.79 25.79 -51.86
CA SER A 46 39.76 26.28 -50.48
C SER A 46 39.05 25.29 -49.55
N PRO A 47 39.60 24.99 -48.36
CA PRO A 47 39.10 23.94 -47.44
C PRO A 47 37.74 24.23 -46.76
N SER A 48 37.03 25.29 -47.15
CA SER A 48 35.79 25.74 -46.51
C SER A 48 34.53 25.58 -47.37
N GLU A 49 34.67 25.18 -48.64
CA GLU A 49 33.53 24.94 -49.54
C GLU A 49 33.36 23.43 -49.72
N PRO A 50 32.16 22.86 -49.49
CA PRO A 50 31.90 21.47 -49.85
C PRO A 50 32.16 21.32 -51.35
N SER A 51 33.10 20.46 -51.71
CA SER A 51 33.38 20.20 -53.12
C SER A 51 32.08 19.75 -53.80
N GLN A 52 31.84 20.20 -55.03
CA GLN A 52 30.61 19.85 -55.76
C GLN A 52 30.39 18.33 -55.85
N ALA A 53 31.49 17.55 -55.85
CA ALA A 53 31.48 16.09 -55.77
C ALA A 53 30.92 15.55 -54.44
N SER A 54 31.25 16.17 -53.30
CA SER A 54 30.71 15.80 -51.98
C SER A 54 29.21 16.06 -51.89
N ALA A 55 28.75 17.24 -52.35
CA ALA A 55 27.33 17.58 -52.39
C ALA A 55 26.54 16.67 -53.35
N TYR A 56 27.15 16.31 -54.50
CA TYR A 56 26.54 15.38 -55.46
C TYR A 56 26.44 13.95 -54.89
N PHE A 57 27.47 13.48 -54.18
CA PHE A 57 27.45 12.20 -53.49
C PHE A 57 26.39 12.16 -52.39
N GLU A 58 26.28 13.19 -51.55
CA GLU A 58 25.21 13.29 -50.55
C GLU A 58 23.82 13.26 -51.21
N ALA A 59 23.60 14.07 -52.25
CA ALA A 59 22.33 14.10 -52.97
C ALA A 59 21.98 12.72 -53.57
N PHE A 60 22.95 12.05 -54.20
CA PHE A 60 22.77 10.71 -54.73
C PHE A 60 22.50 9.68 -53.61
N PHE A 61 23.23 9.74 -52.50
CA PHE A 61 23.04 8.86 -51.36
C PHE A 61 21.65 9.02 -50.73
N HIS A 62 21.15 10.24 -50.58
CA HIS A 62 19.79 10.52 -50.11
C HIS A 62 18.71 10.18 -51.15
N SER A 63 19.08 10.03 -52.43
CA SER A 63 18.16 9.58 -53.48
C SER A 63 17.93 8.05 -53.49
N LEU A 64 18.80 7.27 -52.84
CA LEU A 64 18.71 5.81 -52.82
C LEU A 64 17.43 5.34 -52.09
N PRO A 65 16.65 4.38 -52.62
CA PRO A 65 15.37 3.96 -52.02
C PRO A 65 15.55 3.38 -50.61
N LYS A 66 16.69 2.73 -50.37
CA LYS A 66 17.03 2.15 -49.07
C LYS A 66 17.32 3.21 -48.01
N THR A 67 17.97 4.33 -48.38
CA THR A 67 18.25 5.41 -47.44
C THR A 67 16.97 6.18 -47.16
N GLN A 68 16.15 6.45 -48.18
CA GLN A 68 14.81 7.06 -48.02
C GLN A 68 13.89 6.22 -47.13
N SER A 69 13.88 4.89 -47.28
CA SER A 69 13.09 4.01 -46.42
C SER A 69 13.60 3.97 -44.97
N LEU A 70 14.91 4.10 -44.77
CA LEU A 70 15.49 4.26 -43.43
C LEU A 70 15.09 5.61 -42.81
N TYR A 71 15.14 6.72 -43.56
CA TYR A 71 14.70 8.03 -43.06
C TYR A 71 13.21 8.04 -42.69
N SER A 72 12.36 7.44 -43.52
CA SER A 72 10.92 7.36 -43.24
C SER A 72 10.63 6.47 -42.03
N SER A 73 11.33 5.34 -41.90
CA SER A 73 11.24 4.46 -40.73
C SER A 73 11.71 5.17 -39.45
N HIS A 74 12.84 5.87 -39.52
CA HIS A 74 13.39 6.63 -38.40
C HIS A 74 12.44 7.77 -37.98
N ALA A 75 11.90 8.54 -38.92
CA ALA A 75 10.93 9.58 -38.63
C ALA A 75 9.63 9.03 -38.02
N SER A 76 9.17 7.86 -38.49
CA SER A 76 8.01 7.16 -37.91
C SER A 76 8.28 6.73 -36.47
N LEU A 77 9.45 6.18 -36.18
CA LEU A 77 9.87 5.78 -34.84
C LEU A 77 9.99 6.98 -33.89
N LEU A 78 10.53 8.11 -34.36
CA LEU A 78 10.60 9.34 -33.56
C LEU A 78 9.20 9.83 -33.20
N ARG A 79 8.30 9.96 -34.17
CA ARG A 79 6.90 10.36 -33.91
C ARG A 79 6.21 9.41 -32.92
N ALA A 80 6.40 8.10 -33.09
CA ALA A 80 5.83 7.12 -32.16
C ALA A 80 6.43 7.23 -30.75
N ASN A 81 7.70 7.61 -30.61
CA ASN A 81 8.33 7.85 -29.32
C ASN A 81 7.78 9.13 -28.66
N GLU A 82 7.69 10.21 -29.43
CA GLU A 82 7.10 11.49 -28.99
C GLU A 82 5.65 11.31 -28.53
N GLU A 83 4.84 10.56 -29.27
CA GLU A 83 3.46 10.24 -28.88
C GLU A 83 3.41 9.45 -27.57
N LYS A 84 4.31 8.47 -27.37
CA LYS A 84 4.39 7.72 -26.12
C LYS A 84 4.82 8.61 -24.96
N ALA A 85 5.79 9.49 -25.17
CA ALA A 85 6.23 10.45 -24.16
C ALA A 85 5.09 11.41 -23.79
N ALA A 86 4.35 11.93 -24.78
CA ALA A 86 3.19 12.79 -24.55
C ALA A 86 2.09 12.08 -23.76
N ARG A 87 1.79 10.81 -24.08
CA ARG A 87 0.83 10.00 -23.30
C ARG A 87 1.29 9.76 -21.86
N ASN A 88 2.57 9.46 -21.66
CA ASN A 88 3.11 9.27 -20.31
C ASN A 88 3.02 10.55 -19.48
N LEU A 89 3.35 11.71 -20.07
CA LEU A 89 3.24 13.01 -19.41
C LEU A 89 1.79 13.37 -19.11
N ALA A 90 0.85 13.03 -19.99
CA ALA A 90 -0.57 13.27 -19.76
C ALA A 90 -1.15 12.41 -18.61
N LEU A 91 -0.65 11.18 -18.42
CA LEU A 91 -1.10 10.27 -17.35
C LEU A 91 -0.43 10.53 -16.00
N GLN A 92 0.73 11.18 -15.99
CA GLN A 92 1.49 11.48 -14.78
C GLN A 92 0.65 12.17 -13.67
N PRO A 93 -0.09 13.27 -13.93
CA PRO A 93 -0.82 13.97 -12.87
C PRO A 93 -1.90 13.10 -12.22
N ASP A 94 -2.63 12.30 -13.01
CA ASP A 94 -3.68 11.41 -12.50
C ASP A 94 -3.10 10.30 -11.62
N LEU A 95 -1.95 9.74 -12.02
CA LEU A 95 -1.24 8.73 -11.23
C LEU A 95 -0.65 9.30 -9.95
N GLU A 96 -0.14 10.53 -9.98
CA GLU A 96 0.35 11.23 -8.80
C GLU A 96 -0.79 11.57 -7.83
N ALA A 97 -1.94 12.01 -8.35
CA ALA A 97 -3.13 12.26 -7.56
C ALA A 97 -3.63 10.97 -6.88
N LEU A 98 -3.73 9.87 -7.64
CA LEU A 98 -4.15 8.58 -7.11
C LEU A 98 -3.16 8.03 -6.07
N ARG A 99 -1.85 8.22 -6.29
CA ARG A 99 -0.83 7.87 -5.30
C ARG A 99 -0.99 8.68 -4.02
N ALA A 100 -1.24 9.99 -4.12
CA ALA A 100 -1.42 10.84 -2.96
C ALA A 100 -2.69 10.46 -2.17
N GLU A 101 -3.80 10.18 -2.87
CA GLU A 101 -5.05 9.73 -2.24
C GLU A 101 -4.87 8.39 -1.53
N THR A 102 -4.28 7.40 -2.20
CA THR A 102 -4.04 6.08 -1.61
C THR A 102 -3.10 6.14 -0.41
N GLN A 103 -2.07 7.00 -0.46
CA GLN A 103 -1.20 7.25 0.67
C GLN A 103 -1.98 7.85 1.85
N ALA A 104 -2.81 8.87 1.62
CA ALA A 104 -3.61 9.49 2.67
C ALA A 104 -4.61 8.51 3.31
N LEU A 105 -5.25 7.65 2.50
CA LEU A 105 -6.14 6.60 2.99
C LEU A 105 -5.39 5.54 3.81
N PHE A 106 -4.20 5.16 3.37
CA PHE A 106 -3.34 4.22 4.09
C PHE A 106 -2.89 4.79 5.44
N ASP A 107 -2.43 6.04 5.46
CA ASP A 107 -2.01 6.73 6.68
C ASP A 107 -3.18 6.86 7.67
N ARG A 108 -4.38 7.17 7.18
CA ARG A 108 -5.61 7.18 7.99
C ARG A 108 -5.94 5.81 8.56
N ALA A 109 -5.85 4.75 7.75
CA ALA A 109 -6.10 3.39 8.21
C ALA A 109 -5.10 2.98 9.30
N LYS A 110 -3.82 3.34 9.13
CA LYS A 110 -2.77 3.09 10.12
C LYS A 110 -2.99 3.87 11.42
N ALA A 111 -3.44 5.12 11.34
CA ALA A 111 -3.82 5.89 12.53
C ALA A 111 -4.98 5.22 13.28
N LEU A 112 -6.02 4.77 12.57
CA LEU A 112 -7.15 4.05 13.19
C LEU A 112 -6.74 2.71 13.80
N GLU A 113 -5.81 1.98 13.18
CA GLU A 113 -5.25 0.73 13.72
C GLU A 113 -4.52 1.00 15.05
N ALA A 114 -3.74 2.08 15.13
CA ALA A 114 -3.09 2.50 16.37
C ALA A 114 -4.11 2.91 17.45
N GLU A 115 -5.15 3.66 17.10
CA GLU A 115 -6.23 4.01 18.01
C GLU A 115 -7.00 2.78 18.51
N TRP A 116 -7.25 1.80 17.63
CA TRP A 116 -7.95 0.57 17.97
C TRP A 116 -7.24 -0.20 19.08
N ALA A 117 -5.92 -0.34 19.01
CA ALA A 117 -5.13 -1.02 20.05
C ALA A 117 -5.34 -0.39 21.44
N THR A 118 -5.45 0.95 21.51
CA THR A 118 -5.71 1.65 22.78
C THR A 118 -7.13 1.42 23.30
N LYS A 119 -8.14 1.47 22.41
CA LYS A 119 -9.55 1.22 22.77
C LYS A 119 -9.76 -0.22 23.21
N GLU A 120 -9.12 -1.17 22.54
CA GLU A 120 -9.16 -2.58 22.87
C GLU A 120 -8.52 -2.83 24.25
N ALA A 121 -7.39 -2.19 24.55
CA ALA A 121 -6.78 -2.27 25.89
C ALA A 121 -7.71 -1.72 26.99
N GLN A 122 -8.39 -0.58 26.72
CA GLN A 122 -9.37 0.00 27.64
C GLN A 122 -10.58 -0.92 27.85
N LEU A 123 -11.12 -1.50 26.78
CA LEU A 123 -12.22 -2.46 26.84
C LEU A 123 -11.84 -3.69 27.67
N ASN A 124 -10.66 -4.26 27.41
CA ASN A 124 -10.17 -5.40 28.15
C ASN A 124 -9.99 -5.09 29.64
N GLU A 125 -9.49 -3.90 29.99
CA GLU A 125 -9.37 -3.48 31.38
C GLU A 125 -10.73 -3.36 32.08
N LEU A 126 -11.73 -2.77 31.41
CA LEU A 126 -13.09 -2.70 31.95
C LEU A 126 -13.72 -4.08 32.07
N GLN A 127 -13.49 -4.97 31.10
CA GLN A 127 -14.04 -6.31 31.06
C GLN A 127 -13.43 -7.24 32.11
N LYS A 128 -12.18 -7.03 32.55
CA LYS A 128 -11.55 -7.84 33.61
C LYS A 128 -12.44 -7.96 34.84
N ARG A 129 -13.14 -6.89 35.24
CA ARG A 129 -14.05 -6.87 36.40
C ARG A 129 -15.28 -7.75 36.23
N PHE A 130 -15.73 -7.91 34.99
CA PHE A 130 -16.88 -8.73 34.62
C PHE A 130 -16.47 -10.13 34.13
N SER A 131 -15.18 -10.45 34.17
CA SER A 131 -14.72 -11.80 33.88
C SER A 131 -15.35 -12.79 34.87
N PRO A 132 -15.70 -14.01 34.42
CA PRO A 132 -16.33 -15.01 35.30
C PRO A 132 -15.50 -15.29 36.56
N SER A 133 -14.16 -15.28 36.44
CA SER A 133 -13.25 -15.45 37.57
C SER A 133 -13.28 -14.27 38.54
N ALA A 134 -13.31 -13.02 38.05
CA ALA A 134 -13.43 -11.84 38.92
C ALA A 134 -14.77 -11.79 39.65
N LEU A 135 -15.86 -12.14 38.97
CA LEU A 135 -17.19 -12.22 39.58
C LEU A 135 -17.26 -13.33 40.64
N HIS A 136 -16.70 -14.51 40.35
CA HIS A 136 -16.61 -15.62 41.31
C HIS A 136 -15.77 -15.25 42.53
N PHE A 137 -14.60 -14.65 42.31
CA PHE A 137 -13.76 -14.14 43.39
C PHE A 137 -14.49 -13.08 44.23
N GLY A 138 -15.20 -12.14 43.59
CA GLY A 138 -16.03 -11.15 44.27
C GLY A 138 -17.13 -11.79 45.12
N LEU A 139 -17.78 -12.84 44.60
CA LEU A 139 -18.78 -13.60 45.35
C LEU A 139 -18.16 -14.27 46.59
N MET A 140 -17.03 -14.96 46.43
CA MET A 140 -16.29 -15.61 47.52
C MET A 140 -15.85 -14.58 48.59
N GLN A 141 -15.26 -13.45 48.17
CA GLN A 141 -14.86 -12.38 49.08
C GLN A 141 -16.07 -11.83 49.85
N SER A 142 -17.20 -11.62 49.16
CA SER A 142 -18.42 -11.13 49.81
C SER A 142 -18.99 -12.14 50.82
N ALA A 143 -18.84 -13.44 50.58
CA ALA A 143 -19.23 -14.48 51.52
C ALA A 143 -18.30 -14.50 52.73
N SER A 144 -16.98 -14.37 52.55
CA SER A 144 -16.02 -14.23 53.66
C SER A 144 -16.36 -13.02 54.53
N LYS A 145 -16.57 -11.84 53.92
CA LYS A 145 -16.95 -10.62 54.65
C LYS A 145 -18.25 -10.79 55.46
N LEU A 146 -19.22 -11.55 54.94
CA LEU A 146 -20.45 -11.86 55.70
C LEU A 146 -20.19 -12.81 56.87
N ASN A 147 -19.28 -13.77 56.70
CA ASN A 147 -18.85 -14.64 57.80
C ASN A 147 -18.24 -13.81 58.92
N ASP A 148 -17.24 -12.99 58.58
CA ASP A 148 -16.51 -12.14 59.53
C ASP A 148 -17.47 -11.17 60.25
N LYS A 149 -18.41 -10.55 59.51
CA LYS A 149 -19.47 -9.71 60.11
C LYS A 149 -20.37 -10.51 61.06
N SER A 150 -20.75 -11.73 60.70
CA SER A 150 -21.60 -12.57 61.57
C SER A 150 -20.87 -13.02 62.84
N GLU A 151 -19.58 -13.30 62.75
CA GLU A 151 -18.73 -13.66 63.89
C GLU A 151 -18.50 -12.45 64.80
N ALA A 152 -18.19 -11.28 64.23
CA ALA A 152 -18.06 -10.03 65.00
C ALA A 152 -19.36 -9.68 65.75
N LEU A 153 -20.52 -9.87 65.11
CA LEU A 153 -21.83 -9.67 65.73
C LEU A 153 -22.05 -10.68 66.88
N ALA A 154 -21.71 -11.96 66.68
CA ALA A 154 -21.81 -12.98 67.72
C ALA A 154 -20.88 -12.70 68.92
N ASN A 155 -19.64 -12.31 68.66
CA ASN A 155 -18.68 -11.95 69.71
C ASN A 155 -19.16 -10.72 70.50
N ALA A 156 -19.65 -9.68 69.81
CA ALA A 156 -20.20 -8.51 70.48
C ALA A 156 -21.39 -8.85 71.40
N PHE A 157 -22.27 -9.78 70.99
CA PHE A 157 -23.37 -10.24 71.83
C PHE A 157 -22.90 -11.01 73.07
N VAL A 158 -21.91 -11.90 72.93
CA VAL A 158 -21.38 -12.71 74.04
C VAL A 158 -20.60 -11.83 75.03
N GLU A 159 -19.84 -10.88 74.53
CA GLU A 159 -18.99 -9.99 75.34
C GLU A 159 -19.76 -8.78 75.89
N GLY A 160 -21.03 -8.59 75.49
CA GLY A 160 -21.84 -7.44 75.88
C GLY A 160 -21.32 -6.12 75.32
N LEU A 161 -20.55 -6.17 74.22
CA LEU A 161 -19.96 -5.02 73.56
C LEU A 161 -20.94 -4.38 72.59
N GLU A 162 -20.65 -3.13 72.22
CA GLU A 162 -21.41 -2.43 71.20
C GLU A 162 -21.36 -3.18 69.86
N TYR A 163 -22.52 -3.32 69.23
CA TYR A 163 -22.62 -4.01 67.95
C TYR A 163 -21.93 -3.23 66.82
N PRO A 164 -21.27 -3.93 65.87
CA PRO A 164 -20.73 -3.30 64.68
C PRO A 164 -21.80 -2.51 63.91
N LEU A 165 -21.46 -1.33 63.40
CA LEU A 165 -22.40 -0.51 62.62
C LEU A 165 -22.82 -1.23 61.34
N ASP A 166 -24.13 -1.19 61.05
CA ASP A 166 -24.69 -1.63 59.77
C ASP A 166 -24.48 -0.55 58.69
N ASP A 167 -24.42 -0.96 57.41
CA ASP A 167 -24.27 -0.07 56.23
C ASP A 167 -25.41 0.99 56.10
N SER A 168 -26.48 0.88 56.90
CA SER A 168 -27.63 1.80 56.88
C SER A 168 -27.46 3.04 57.79
N GLY A 169 -26.38 3.15 58.56
CA GLY A 169 -26.09 4.34 59.39
C GLY A 169 -27.15 4.70 60.45
N THR A 170 -28.17 3.87 60.65
CA THR A 170 -29.22 4.10 61.65
C THR A 170 -28.73 3.68 63.03
N ALA A 171 -28.57 4.71 63.86
CA ALA A 171 -28.04 4.77 65.22
C ALA A 171 -28.25 3.55 66.13
N VAL A 172 -27.13 3.11 66.70
CA VAL A 172 -26.83 3.13 68.14
C VAL A 172 -28.08 3.12 69.04
N ASN A 173 -28.52 1.93 69.40
CA ASN A 173 -29.02 1.71 70.75
C ASN A 173 -28.14 0.64 71.36
N ALA A 174 -27.45 1.03 72.44
CA ALA A 174 -26.37 0.35 73.14
C ALA A 174 -26.74 -1.01 73.77
N LEU A 175 -27.92 -1.55 73.46
CA LEU A 175 -28.38 -2.86 73.87
C LEU A 175 -29.41 -3.29 72.82
N LEU A 176 -29.00 -4.04 71.79
CA LEU A 176 -30.00 -4.73 70.99
C LEU A 176 -30.69 -5.75 71.90
N ASP A 177 -32.02 -5.68 71.96
CA ASP A 177 -32.86 -6.73 72.51
C ASP A 177 -32.46 -8.08 71.90
N GLU A 178 -32.49 -9.17 72.68
CA GLU A 178 -32.07 -10.52 72.26
C GLU A 178 -32.75 -10.92 70.94
N GLN A 179 -34.01 -10.53 70.77
CA GLN A 179 -34.79 -10.74 69.55
C GLN A 179 -34.19 -10.06 68.32
N ALA A 180 -33.65 -8.84 68.49
CA ALA A 180 -33.06 -8.06 67.42
C ALA A 180 -31.67 -8.62 67.02
N PHE A 181 -30.88 -9.11 67.98
CA PHE A 181 -29.67 -9.91 67.70
C PHE A 181 -30.00 -11.14 66.87
N VAL A 182 -30.94 -11.98 67.34
CA VAL A 182 -31.31 -13.24 66.69
C VAL A 182 -31.76 -12.99 65.25
N LYS A 183 -32.54 -11.94 65.02
CA LYS A 183 -33.00 -11.57 63.67
C LYS A 183 -31.83 -11.21 62.76
N ARG A 184 -30.95 -10.28 63.18
CA ARG A 184 -29.80 -9.84 62.38
C ARG A 184 -28.81 -10.96 62.10
N TYR A 185 -28.48 -11.77 63.11
CA TYR A 185 -27.58 -12.90 62.95
C TYR A 185 -28.14 -13.94 61.97
N LYS A 186 -29.44 -14.27 62.07
CA LYS A 186 -30.10 -15.17 61.12
C LYS A 186 -30.07 -14.63 59.69
N GLU A 187 -30.30 -13.33 59.50
CA GLU A 187 -30.24 -12.68 58.19
C GLU A 187 -28.82 -12.73 57.57
N LEU A 188 -27.79 -12.45 58.35
CA LEU A 188 -26.39 -12.56 57.93
C LEU A 188 -26.00 -14.00 57.58
N ARG A 189 -26.33 -14.98 58.42
CA ARG A 189 -26.03 -16.40 58.15
C ARG A 189 -26.80 -16.93 56.95
N LYS A 190 -28.07 -16.54 56.79
CA LYS A 190 -28.88 -16.91 55.61
C LYS A 190 -28.25 -16.39 54.32
N THR A 191 -27.83 -15.13 54.30
CA THR A 191 -27.19 -14.54 53.11
C THR A 191 -25.81 -15.15 52.84
N TYR A 192 -25.01 -15.40 53.88
CA TYR A 192 -23.75 -16.12 53.81
C TYR A 192 -23.90 -17.50 53.15
N HIS A 193 -24.78 -18.36 53.70
CA HIS A 193 -24.95 -19.72 53.20
C HIS A 193 -25.47 -19.74 51.75
N LYS A 194 -26.37 -18.81 51.40
CA LYS A 194 -26.82 -18.63 50.01
C LYS A 194 -25.65 -18.32 49.08
N ARG A 195 -24.82 -17.33 49.43
CA ARG A 195 -23.68 -16.93 48.57
C ARG A 195 -22.62 -18.03 48.48
N ARG A 196 -22.36 -18.75 49.58
CA ARG A 196 -21.42 -19.88 49.59
C ARG A 196 -21.91 -21.04 48.72
N LEU A 197 -23.18 -21.43 48.82
CA LEU A 197 -23.77 -22.45 47.95
C LEU A 197 -23.70 -22.08 46.47
N VAL A 198 -23.97 -20.81 46.13
CA VAL A 198 -23.85 -20.33 44.75
C VAL A 198 -22.39 -20.36 44.29
N ALA A 199 -21.45 -19.97 45.16
CA ALA A 199 -20.02 -19.96 44.83
C ALA A 199 -19.45 -21.38 44.65
N ASP A 200 -19.90 -22.34 45.45
CA ASP A 200 -19.53 -23.76 45.35
C ASP A 200 -20.09 -24.39 44.07
N ARG A 201 -21.36 -24.09 43.73
CA ARG A 201 -21.98 -24.52 42.47
C ARG A 201 -21.27 -23.92 41.25
N TRP A 202 -20.86 -22.66 41.33
CA TRP A 202 -20.09 -22.00 40.28
C TRP A 202 -18.74 -22.68 40.11
N ALA A 203 -18.02 -22.95 41.20
CA ALA A 203 -16.75 -23.68 41.15
C ALA A 203 -16.90 -25.10 40.56
N GLY A 204 -18.04 -25.76 40.81
CA GLY A 204 -18.39 -27.05 40.22
C GLY A 204 -18.89 -27.00 38.77
N GLY A 205 -18.97 -25.83 38.14
CA GLY A 205 -19.47 -25.67 36.77
C GLY A 205 -20.98 -25.92 36.60
N GLN A 206 -21.74 -25.93 37.71
CA GLN A 206 -23.18 -26.24 37.73
C GLN A 206 -24.07 -24.99 37.63
N VAL A 207 -23.49 -23.83 37.30
CA VAL A 207 -24.21 -22.57 37.11
C VAL A 207 -24.35 -22.36 35.60
N HIS A 208 -25.45 -22.88 35.04
CA HIS A 208 -25.92 -22.61 33.69
C HIS A 208 -27.08 -21.61 33.73
#